data_AF-A0A7X9TVH1-F1
#
_entry.id   AF-A0A7X9TVH1-F1
#
_cell.length_a   1.000
_cell.length_b   1.000
_cell.length_c   1.000
_cell.angle_alpha   90.00
_cell.angle_beta   90.00
_cell.angle_gamma   90.00
#
_symmetry.space_group_name_H-M   'P 1'
#
loop_
_entity.id
_entity.type
_entity.pdbx_description
1 polymer ?
#
loop_
_entity_poly.entity_id
_entity_poly.type
_entity_poly.pdbx_seq_one_letter_code
_entity_poly.pdbx_strand_id
1 'polypeptide(L)'
;RQDDILATGGVHIGGTDFDKQLSLAGMMPLFGYGSRMKSGAYMPTSHHMNLATWHTINSVYSQKSQLALGSMRYDIEDTGGIDRLFKLIEQRAGHWLAMEVEETKIQLTHADSRHVPLDRVEPGLSVDLTRALFESSIENLLERVRGSVTQLLTDASVSVAQVDTVFFTGGSSGIPALRHSISAMLPNARHVEGNIFGSIGSGLAIEASKRYGC
;
A
#
# COMPACT_ATOMS: atom_id res chain seq x y z
N ARG A 1 1.61 24.80 -26.69
CA ARG A 1 0.87 23.83 -25.84
C ARG A 1 1.26 23.90 -24.36
N GLN A 2 2.10 24.85 -23.93
CA GLN A 2 2.26 25.17 -22.50
C GLN A 2 1.19 26.17 -22.03
N ASP A 3 0.64 26.97 -22.95
CA ASP A 3 -0.38 28.00 -22.67
C ASP A 3 -1.76 27.42 -22.30
N ASP A 4 -1.95 26.11 -22.48
CA ASP A 4 -3.21 25.39 -22.17
C ASP A 4 -3.22 24.80 -20.74
N ILE A 5 -2.13 24.97 -19.96
CA ILE A 5 -1.99 24.41 -18.61
C ILE A 5 -2.22 25.52 -17.59
N LEU A 6 -3.33 25.43 -16.83
CA LEU A 6 -3.70 26.43 -15.82
C LEU A 6 -2.87 26.31 -14.53
N ALA A 7 -2.59 25.08 -14.09
CA ALA A 7 -1.73 24.81 -12.94
C ALA A 7 -1.21 23.36 -12.99
N THR A 8 -0.11 23.10 -12.29
CA THR A 8 0.40 21.74 -12.06
C THR A 8 0.69 21.54 -10.58
N GLY A 9 0.34 20.37 -10.07
CA GLY A 9 0.47 20.04 -8.66
C GLY A 9 0.14 18.58 -8.43
N GLY A 10 0.50 18.07 -7.27
CA GLY A 10 0.26 16.68 -6.92
C GLY A 10 0.88 16.29 -5.60
N VAL A 11 0.46 15.14 -5.10
CA VAL A 11 1.03 14.50 -3.91
C VAL A 11 1.71 13.21 -4.32
N HIS A 12 2.88 12.93 -3.74
CA HIS A 12 3.60 11.68 -3.97
C HIS A 12 2.96 10.55 -3.14
N ILE A 13 1.91 9.94 -3.69
CA ILE A 13 1.21 8.77 -3.14
C ILE A 13 1.02 7.79 -4.29
N GLY A 14 1.54 6.57 -4.12
CA GLY A 14 1.47 5.51 -5.13
C GLY A 14 0.90 4.20 -4.58
N GLY A 15 0.91 3.17 -5.42
CA GLY A 15 0.42 1.83 -5.07
C GLY A 15 1.08 1.26 -3.82
N THR A 16 2.39 1.44 -3.71
CA THR A 16 3.19 0.96 -2.58
C THR A 16 2.81 1.64 -1.26
N ASP A 17 2.33 2.88 -1.27
CA ASP A 17 1.84 3.54 -0.05
C ASP A 17 0.54 2.88 0.45
N PHE A 18 -0.37 2.55 -0.47
CA PHE A 18 -1.59 1.82 -0.13
C PHE A 18 -1.29 0.39 0.34
N ASP A 19 -0.36 -0.30 -0.32
CA ASP A 19 0.13 -1.63 0.10
C ASP A 19 0.71 -1.57 1.52
N LYS A 20 1.50 -0.54 1.81
CA LYS A 20 2.08 -0.33 3.13
C LYS A 20 1.01 -0.18 4.21
N GLN A 21 -0.02 0.64 3.98
CA GLN A 21 -1.11 0.83 4.96
C GLN A 21 -1.91 -0.46 5.17
N LEU A 22 -2.24 -1.18 4.08
CA LEU A 22 -2.92 -2.47 4.19
C LEU A 22 -2.06 -3.50 4.95
N SER A 23 -0.77 -3.56 4.66
CA SER A 23 0.17 -4.45 5.34
C SER A 23 0.25 -4.14 6.84
N LEU A 24 0.42 -2.88 7.22
CA LEU A 24 0.50 -2.48 8.63
C LEU A 24 -0.79 -2.72 9.40
N ALA A 25 -1.95 -2.47 8.77
CA ALA A 25 -3.24 -2.64 9.42
C ALA A 25 -3.72 -4.10 9.49
N GLY A 26 -3.41 -4.91 8.47
CA GLY A 26 -3.98 -6.24 8.30
C GLY A 26 -3.01 -7.41 8.43
N MET A 27 -1.76 -7.26 7.98
CA MET A 27 -0.78 -8.36 7.95
C MET A 27 0.18 -8.32 9.13
N MET A 28 0.83 -7.18 9.34
CA MET A 28 1.86 -7.00 10.36
C MET A 28 1.42 -7.33 11.79
N PRO A 29 0.14 -7.18 12.21
CA PRO A 29 -0.31 -7.62 13.53
C PRO A 29 -0.08 -9.12 13.77
N LEU A 30 -0.18 -9.97 12.74
CA LEU A 30 0.14 -11.40 12.85
C LEU A 30 1.62 -11.67 13.17
N PHE A 31 2.47 -10.68 12.92
CA PHE A 31 3.92 -10.70 13.12
C PHE A 31 4.34 -9.82 14.32
N GLY A 32 3.43 -9.54 15.25
CA GLY A 32 3.69 -8.81 16.50
C GLY A 32 3.71 -7.28 16.38
N TYR A 33 3.21 -6.72 15.28
CA TYR A 33 3.05 -5.27 15.18
C TYR A 33 1.98 -4.76 16.15
N GLY A 34 2.31 -3.72 16.92
CA GLY A 34 1.45 -3.18 17.97
C GLY A 34 1.57 -3.89 19.33
N SER A 35 2.39 -4.95 19.41
CA SER A 35 2.65 -5.68 20.65
C SER A 35 3.45 -4.84 21.66
N ARG A 36 3.39 -5.26 22.92
CA ARG A 36 4.11 -4.62 24.03
C ARG A 36 5.32 -5.43 24.44
N MET A 37 6.32 -4.72 24.94
CA MET A 37 7.41 -5.28 25.72
C MET A 37 6.94 -5.58 27.14
N LYS A 38 7.60 -6.52 27.82
CA LYS A 38 7.39 -6.85 29.25
C LYS A 38 7.59 -5.66 30.18
N SER A 39 8.29 -4.63 29.71
CA SER A 39 8.44 -3.34 30.39
C SER A 39 7.17 -2.45 30.32
N GLY A 40 6.16 -2.85 29.55
CA GLY A 40 4.95 -2.08 29.25
C GLY A 40 5.08 -1.13 28.05
N ALA A 41 6.30 -0.90 27.56
CA ALA A 41 6.56 -0.07 26.39
C ALA A 41 6.05 -0.72 25.09
N TYR A 42 5.76 0.09 24.07
CA TYR A 42 5.46 -0.44 22.74
C TYR A 42 6.72 -1.05 22.09
N MET A 43 6.52 -2.14 21.37
CA MET A 43 7.59 -2.74 20.59
C MET A 43 8.09 -1.77 19.50
N PRO A 44 9.40 -1.68 19.25
CA PRO A 44 9.94 -0.99 18.08
C PRO A 44 9.38 -1.54 16.76
N THR A 45 8.84 -0.66 15.92
CA THR A 45 8.11 -1.04 14.69
C THR A 45 8.94 -0.93 13.41
N SER A 46 10.23 -0.61 13.50
CA SER A 46 11.08 -0.34 12.33
C SER A 46 11.17 -1.54 11.38
N HIS A 47 11.24 -2.75 11.91
CA HIS A 47 11.28 -3.98 11.11
C HIS A 47 9.97 -4.22 10.36
N HIS A 48 8.82 -4.02 10.99
CA HIS A 48 7.51 -4.10 10.34
C HIS A 48 7.34 -3.03 9.26
N MET A 49 7.77 -1.80 9.53
CA MET A 49 7.74 -0.72 8.55
C MET A 49 8.60 -1.02 7.32
N ASN A 50 9.76 -1.67 7.53
CA ASN A 50 10.63 -2.09 6.43
C ASN A 50 10.06 -3.28 5.65
N LEU A 51 9.36 -4.21 6.31
CA LEU A 51 8.65 -5.31 5.64
C LEU A 51 7.44 -4.83 4.84
N ALA A 52 6.75 -3.80 5.32
CA ALA A 52 5.59 -3.21 4.65
C ALA A 52 5.96 -2.35 3.42
N THR A 53 7.25 -2.14 3.16
CA THR A 53 7.72 -1.25 2.09
C THR A 53 8.66 -2.02 1.16
N TRP A 54 8.22 -2.34 -0.05
CA TRP A 54 8.92 -3.23 -1.00
C TRP A 54 10.45 -3.00 -1.07
N HIS A 55 10.87 -1.77 -1.31
CA HIS A 55 12.28 -1.43 -1.54
C HIS A 55 13.16 -1.49 -0.28
N THR A 56 12.58 -1.53 0.93
CA THR A 56 13.34 -1.64 2.18
C THR A 56 13.32 -3.03 2.80
N ILE A 57 12.59 -4.00 2.22
CA ILE A 57 12.52 -5.39 2.70
C ILE A 57 13.92 -6.00 2.88
N ASN A 58 14.85 -5.77 1.95
CA ASN A 58 16.19 -6.34 2.05
C ASN A 58 16.95 -5.92 3.32
N SER A 59 16.61 -4.77 3.92
CA SER A 59 17.24 -4.29 5.15
C SER A 59 17.00 -5.23 6.33
N VAL A 60 15.84 -5.91 6.37
CA VAL A 60 15.47 -6.80 7.49
C VAL A 60 16.25 -8.12 7.49
N TYR A 61 16.86 -8.48 6.36
CA TYR A 61 17.71 -9.67 6.26
C TYR A 61 19.16 -9.44 6.70
N SER A 62 19.52 -8.21 7.05
CA SER A 62 20.87 -7.91 7.54
C SER A 62 21.15 -8.59 8.88
N GLN A 63 22.39 -9.00 9.12
CA GLN A 63 22.83 -9.60 10.39
C GLN A 63 22.51 -8.68 11.58
N LYS A 64 22.68 -7.36 11.41
CA LYS A 64 22.31 -6.36 12.43
C LYS A 64 20.83 -6.45 12.82
N SER A 65 19.94 -6.60 11.84
CA SER A 65 18.49 -6.71 12.10
C SER A 65 18.15 -8.01 12.80
N GLN A 66 18.76 -9.12 12.39
CA GLN A 66 18.54 -10.41 13.02
C GLN A 66 19.02 -10.44 14.48
N LEU A 67 20.17 -9.84 14.77
CA LEU A 67 20.67 -9.71 16.15
C LEU A 67 19.76 -8.84 17.02
N ALA A 68 19.29 -7.71 16.48
CA ALA A 68 18.37 -6.81 17.19
C ALA A 68 17.02 -7.49 17.48
N LEU A 69 16.48 -8.24 16.52
CA LEU A 69 15.27 -9.05 16.72
C LEU A 69 15.51 -10.15 17.76
N GLY A 70 16.65 -10.85 17.67
CA GLY A 70 17.04 -11.94 18.58
C GLY A 70 16.96 -11.56 20.05
N SER A 71 17.45 -10.37 20.41
CA SER A 71 17.35 -9.86 21.78
C SER A 71 15.92 -9.52 22.19
N MET A 72 15.11 -8.97 21.27
CA MET A 72 13.72 -8.57 21.58
C MET A 72 12.81 -9.75 21.92
N ARG A 73 13.08 -10.96 21.42
CA ARG A 73 12.28 -12.15 21.71
C ARG A 73 12.12 -12.42 23.21
N TYR A 74 13.15 -12.12 24.00
CA TYR A 74 13.14 -12.34 25.44
C TYR A 74 12.34 -11.29 26.20
N ASP A 75 12.15 -10.11 25.61
CA ASP A 75 11.57 -8.93 26.25
C ASP A 75 10.15 -8.60 25.75
N ILE A 76 9.59 -9.35 24.80
CA ILE A 76 8.24 -9.14 24.26
C ILE A 76 7.17 -9.93 25.02
N GLU A 77 5.96 -9.40 25.08
CA GLU A 77 4.77 -10.12 25.59
C GLU A 77 4.20 -11.11 24.57
N ASP A 78 4.06 -10.68 23.31
CA ASP A 78 3.60 -11.54 22.20
C ASP A 78 4.76 -12.32 21.58
N THR A 79 5.03 -13.49 22.14
CA THR A 79 6.06 -14.38 21.62
C THR A 79 5.65 -15.04 20.29
N GLY A 80 4.35 -15.24 20.05
CA GLY A 80 3.85 -15.93 18.86
C GLY A 80 4.03 -15.10 17.58
N GLY A 81 3.62 -13.83 17.61
CA GLY A 81 3.81 -12.91 16.49
C GLY A 81 5.29 -12.72 16.15
N ILE A 82 6.14 -12.65 17.17
CA ILE A 82 7.59 -12.50 16.98
C ILE A 82 8.23 -13.77 16.42
N ASP A 83 7.82 -14.95 16.86
CA ASP A 83 8.30 -16.22 16.30
C ASP A 83 7.92 -16.34 14.81
N ARG A 84 6.73 -15.87 14.40
CA ARG A 84 6.34 -15.78 12.99
C ARG A 84 7.20 -14.77 12.22
N LEU A 85 7.51 -13.62 12.83
CA LEU A 85 8.39 -12.62 12.22
C LEU A 85 9.80 -13.19 11.95
N PHE A 86 10.36 -13.94 12.90
CA PHE A 86 11.63 -14.64 12.71
C PHE A 86 11.57 -15.62 11.55
N LYS A 87 10.56 -16.50 11.51
CA LYS A 87 10.39 -17.46 10.41
C LYS A 87 10.31 -16.77 9.06
N LEU A 88 9.55 -15.68 8.95
CA LEU A 88 9.43 -14.89 7.73
C LEU A 88 10.80 -14.35 7.26
N ILE A 89 11.61 -13.85 8.19
CA ILE A 89 12.94 -13.28 7.91
C ILE A 89 13.96 -14.37 7.56
N GLU A 90 13.99 -15.47 8.31
CA GLU A 90 14.86 -16.63 8.08
C GLU A 90 14.62 -17.25 6.70
N GLN A 91 13.35 -17.40 6.32
CA GLN A 91 12.95 -17.91 5.00
C GLN A 91 13.07 -16.88 3.87
N ARG A 92 13.48 -15.64 4.19
CA ARG A 92 13.51 -14.50 3.25
C ARG A 92 12.20 -14.28 2.51
N ALA A 93 11.07 -14.48 3.20
CA ALA A 93 9.73 -14.48 2.63
C ALA A 93 9.04 -13.10 2.63
N GLY A 94 9.75 -12.02 2.96
CA GLY A 94 9.19 -10.66 3.01
C GLY A 94 8.63 -10.17 1.66
N HIS A 95 9.31 -10.46 0.54
CA HIS A 95 8.80 -10.10 -0.79
C HIS A 95 7.56 -10.93 -1.17
N TRP A 96 7.50 -12.20 -0.74
CA TRP A 96 6.30 -13.00 -0.91
C TRP A 96 5.11 -12.39 -0.16
N LEU A 97 5.30 -12.03 1.10
CA LEU A 97 4.24 -11.36 1.88
C LEU A 97 3.80 -10.04 1.24
N ALA A 98 4.74 -9.27 0.67
CA ALA A 98 4.41 -8.04 -0.04
C ALA A 98 3.57 -8.30 -1.31
N MET A 99 3.82 -9.38 -2.05
CA MET A 99 2.98 -9.78 -3.18
C MET A 99 1.58 -10.21 -2.73
N GLU A 100 1.46 -10.94 -1.61
CA GLU A 100 0.15 -11.30 -1.04
C GLU A 100 -0.66 -10.06 -0.65
N VAL A 101 0.00 -9.04 -0.09
CA VAL A 101 -0.63 -7.75 0.23
C VAL A 101 -1.12 -7.05 -1.04
N GLU A 102 -0.27 -6.95 -2.07
CA GLU A 102 -0.63 -6.30 -3.33
C GLU A 102 -1.82 -6.99 -4.00
N GLU A 103 -1.80 -8.32 -4.05
CA GLU A 103 -2.93 -9.09 -4.57
C GLU A 103 -4.19 -8.87 -3.71
N THR A 104 -4.04 -8.73 -2.39
CA THR A 104 -5.19 -8.50 -1.50
C THR A 104 -5.81 -7.14 -1.77
N LYS A 105 -5.00 -6.10 -1.95
CA LYS A 105 -5.46 -4.78 -2.35
C LYS A 105 -6.23 -4.82 -3.67
N ILE A 106 -5.72 -5.56 -4.66
CA ILE A 106 -6.40 -5.73 -5.96
C ILE A 106 -7.74 -6.45 -5.78
N GLN A 107 -7.78 -7.55 -5.02
CA GLN A 107 -9.03 -8.28 -4.79
C GLN A 107 -10.06 -7.47 -4.00
N LEU A 108 -9.62 -6.72 -2.98
CA LEU A 108 -10.50 -5.84 -2.18
C LEU A 108 -11.06 -4.66 -2.96
N THR A 109 -10.51 -4.36 -4.15
CA THR A 109 -11.12 -3.42 -5.11
C THR A 109 -12.42 -3.97 -5.71
N HIS A 110 -12.58 -5.30 -5.76
CA HIS A 110 -13.73 -5.96 -6.39
C HIS A 110 -14.61 -6.73 -5.41
N ALA A 111 -14.06 -7.22 -4.29
CA ALA A 111 -14.75 -7.95 -3.25
C ALA A 111 -14.72 -7.20 -1.91
N ASP A 112 -15.68 -7.49 -1.03
CA ASP A 112 -15.77 -6.84 0.28
C ASP A 112 -14.83 -7.47 1.33
N SER A 113 -14.36 -8.68 1.07
CA SER A 113 -13.41 -9.40 1.92
C SER A 113 -12.54 -10.38 1.14
N ARG A 114 -11.35 -10.68 1.66
CA ARG A 114 -10.44 -11.72 1.18
C ARG A 114 -9.91 -12.53 2.35
N HIS A 115 -9.99 -13.86 2.25
CA HIS A 115 -9.25 -14.77 3.10
C HIS A 115 -7.84 -14.97 2.54
N VAL A 116 -6.81 -14.73 3.37
CA VAL A 116 -5.41 -14.85 2.97
C VAL A 116 -4.75 -15.98 3.77
N PRO A 117 -4.48 -17.15 3.14
CA PRO A 117 -3.73 -18.22 3.77
C PRO A 117 -2.23 -17.86 3.86
N LEU A 118 -1.62 -18.18 5.00
CA LEU A 118 -0.22 -17.86 5.32
C LEU A 118 0.54 -19.11 5.81
N ASP A 119 0.14 -20.30 5.33
CA ASP A 119 0.72 -21.60 5.69
C ASP A 119 2.24 -21.66 5.52
N ARG A 120 2.79 -20.86 4.59
CA ARG A 120 4.23 -20.73 4.37
C ARG A 120 4.98 -20.27 5.63
N VAL A 121 4.36 -19.42 6.44
CA VAL A 121 4.94 -18.91 7.69
C VAL A 121 4.68 -19.90 8.83
N GLU A 122 3.44 -20.34 8.96
CA GLU A 122 2.99 -21.25 10.00
C GLU A 122 1.77 -22.03 9.49
N PRO A 123 1.79 -23.38 9.56
CA PRO A 123 0.66 -24.20 9.09
C PRO A 123 -0.67 -23.78 9.75
N GLY A 124 -1.70 -23.54 8.93
CA GLY A 124 -3.02 -23.10 9.39
C GLY A 124 -3.13 -21.61 9.71
N LEU A 125 -2.06 -20.83 9.60
CA LEU A 125 -2.12 -19.38 9.75
C LEU A 125 -2.89 -18.78 8.59
N SER A 126 -3.82 -17.88 8.90
CA SER A 126 -4.57 -17.12 7.90
C SER A 126 -5.07 -15.81 8.50
N VAL A 127 -5.55 -14.92 7.64
CA VAL A 127 -6.23 -13.68 8.05
C VAL A 127 -7.35 -13.33 7.07
N ASP A 128 -8.48 -12.89 7.61
CA ASP A 128 -9.57 -12.32 6.84
C ASP A 128 -9.41 -10.79 6.80
N LEU A 129 -9.17 -10.26 5.61
CA LEU A 129 -9.07 -8.82 5.37
C LEU A 129 -10.34 -8.31 4.71
N THR A 130 -10.82 -7.15 5.13
CA THR A 130 -12.03 -6.52 4.58
C THR A 130 -11.71 -5.24 3.82
N ARG A 131 -12.57 -4.88 2.86
CA ARG A 131 -12.50 -3.59 2.17
C ARG A 131 -12.61 -2.45 3.18
N ALA A 132 -13.51 -2.56 4.16
CA ALA A 132 -13.67 -1.54 5.20
C ALA A 132 -12.37 -1.30 6.00
N LEU A 133 -11.64 -2.36 6.38
CA LEU A 133 -10.34 -2.23 7.04
C LEU A 133 -9.35 -1.49 6.13
N PHE A 134 -9.27 -1.90 4.86
CA PHE A 134 -8.38 -1.27 3.88
C PHE A 134 -8.70 0.22 3.67
N GLU A 135 -9.97 0.55 3.45
CA GLU A 135 -10.40 1.94 3.23
C GLU A 135 -10.11 2.81 4.47
N SER A 136 -10.36 2.28 5.66
CA SER A 136 -10.03 2.99 6.91
C SER A 136 -8.52 3.22 7.08
N SER A 137 -7.67 2.29 6.65
CA SER A 137 -6.22 2.41 6.81
C SER A 137 -5.60 3.41 5.84
N ILE A 138 -6.26 3.70 4.71
CA ILE A 138 -5.78 4.63 3.70
C ILE A 138 -6.39 6.03 3.80
N GLU A 139 -7.31 6.27 4.72
CA GLU A 139 -8.05 7.55 4.81
C GLU A 139 -7.13 8.78 4.92
N ASN A 140 -6.05 8.68 5.70
CA ASN A 140 -5.05 9.75 5.80
C ASN A 140 -4.33 10.03 4.47
N LEU A 141 -4.16 9.01 3.62
CA LEU A 141 -3.61 9.20 2.28
C LEU A 141 -4.64 9.89 1.38
N LEU A 142 -5.92 9.50 1.48
CA LEU A 142 -7.00 10.14 0.74
C LEU A 142 -7.16 11.61 1.13
N GLU A 143 -7.06 11.96 2.40
CA GLU A 143 -7.09 13.36 2.85
C GLU A 143 -5.97 14.19 2.21
N ARG A 144 -4.75 13.65 2.14
CA ARG A 144 -3.64 14.32 1.46
C ARG A 144 -3.89 14.50 -0.04
N VAL A 145 -4.52 13.53 -0.69
CA VAL A 145 -4.94 13.67 -2.09
C VAL A 145 -5.98 14.78 -2.23
N ARG A 146 -7.01 14.81 -1.37
CA ARG A 146 -8.04 15.86 -1.39
C ARG A 146 -7.44 17.25 -1.17
N GLY A 147 -6.53 17.39 -0.22
CA GLY A 147 -5.79 18.63 0.03
C GLY A 147 -5.01 19.09 -1.22
N SER A 148 -4.32 18.15 -1.89
CA SER A 148 -3.59 18.45 -3.12
C SER A 148 -4.51 18.88 -4.27
N VAL A 149 -5.68 18.26 -4.44
CA VAL A 149 -6.66 18.65 -5.47
C VAL A 149 -7.22 20.04 -5.17
N THR A 150 -7.53 20.33 -3.91
CA THR A 150 -8.05 21.63 -3.48
C THR A 150 -7.04 22.75 -3.74
N GLN A 151 -5.77 22.51 -3.40
CA GLN A 151 -4.70 23.46 -3.69
C GLN A 151 -4.55 23.69 -5.20
N LEU A 152 -4.57 22.61 -6.00
CA LEU A 152 -4.44 22.69 -7.45
C LEU A 152 -5.56 23.52 -8.10
N LEU A 153 -6.80 23.34 -7.65
CA LEU A 153 -7.94 24.14 -8.13
C LEU A 153 -7.79 25.62 -7.76
N THR A 154 -7.28 25.89 -6.56
CA THR A 154 -7.00 27.24 -6.09
C THR A 154 -5.92 27.91 -6.96
N ASP A 155 -4.81 27.20 -7.22
CA ASP A 155 -3.70 27.70 -8.04
C ASP A 155 -4.15 27.94 -9.50
N ALA A 156 -5.04 27.09 -10.02
CA ALA A 156 -5.63 27.24 -11.35
C ALA A 156 -6.70 28.36 -11.41
N SER A 157 -7.14 28.90 -10.28
CA SER A 157 -8.30 29.80 -10.18
C SER A 157 -9.58 29.19 -10.81
N VAL A 158 -9.76 27.87 -10.66
CA VAL A 158 -10.87 27.09 -11.20
C VAL A 158 -11.74 26.59 -10.05
N SER A 159 -13.04 26.86 -10.13
CA SER A 159 -14.00 26.28 -9.18
C SER A 159 -14.29 24.82 -9.52
N VAL A 160 -14.69 24.04 -8.50
CA VAL A 160 -15.12 22.64 -8.66
C VAL A 160 -16.14 22.44 -9.79
N ALA A 161 -17.09 23.38 -9.95
CA ALA A 161 -18.14 23.29 -10.95
C ALA A 161 -17.65 23.48 -12.40
N GLN A 162 -16.46 24.04 -12.59
CA GLN A 162 -15.84 24.27 -13.91
C GLN A 162 -15.00 23.08 -14.37
N VAL A 163 -14.90 22.01 -13.57
CA VAL A 163 -14.16 20.80 -13.96
C VAL A 163 -15.12 19.86 -14.68
N ASP A 164 -14.94 19.72 -16.00
CA ASP A 164 -15.80 18.88 -16.83
C ASP A 164 -15.38 17.41 -16.86
N THR A 165 -14.10 17.10 -16.62
CA THR A 165 -13.59 15.73 -16.78
C THR A 165 -12.41 15.46 -15.85
N VAL A 166 -12.43 14.29 -15.21
CA VAL A 166 -11.32 13.74 -14.41
C VAL A 166 -10.83 12.47 -15.07
N PHE A 167 -9.52 12.40 -15.32
CA PHE A 167 -8.87 11.21 -15.85
C PHE A 167 -8.16 10.45 -14.73
N PHE A 168 -8.54 9.20 -14.51
CA PHE A 168 -7.85 8.29 -13.60
C PHE A 168 -6.78 7.53 -14.38
N THR A 169 -5.51 7.66 -13.97
CA THR A 169 -4.39 6.98 -14.61
C THR A 169 -3.57 6.19 -13.59
N GLY A 170 -3.04 5.04 -14.02
CA GLY A 170 -2.24 4.14 -13.18
C GLY A 170 -3.06 3.14 -12.36
N GLY A 171 -2.43 2.01 -11.98
CA GLY A 171 -3.13 0.88 -11.35
C GLY A 171 -3.80 1.20 -10.01
N SER A 172 -3.20 2.07 -9.20
CA SER A 172 -3.76 2.47 -7.88
C SER A 172 -5.00 3.35 -7.99
N SER A 173 -5.24 3.93 -9.17
CA SER A 173 -6.48 4.65 -9.44
C SER A 173 -7.70 3.74 -9.49
N GLY A 174 -7.52 2.41 -9.54
CA GLY A 174 -8.60 1.43 -9.45
C GLY A 174 -9.26 1.33 -8.07
N ILE A 175 -8.62 1.83 -7.00
CA ILE A 175 -9.14 1.70 -5.63
C ILE A 175 -10.49 2.44 -5.48
N PRO A 176 -11.57 1.77 -5.03
CA PRO A 176 -12.90 2.36 -4.98
C PRO A 176 -12.98 3.60 -4.07
N ALA A 177 -12.39 3.55 -2.88
CA ALA A 177 -12.37 4.69 -1.96
C ALA A 177 -11.66 5.93 -2.53
N LEU A 178 -10.57 5.75 -3.28
CA LEU A 178 -9.90 6.87 -3.96
C LEU A 178 -10.82 7.50 -5.01
N ARG A 179 -11.48 6.67 -5.82
CA ARG A 179 -12.43 7.15 -6.83
C ARG A 179 -13.60 7.86 -6.21
N HIS A 180 -14.20 7.28 -5.17
CA HIS A 180 -15.31 7.88 -4.45
C HIS A 180 -14.90 9.22 -3.84
N SER A 181 -13.72 9.29 -3.20
CA SER A 181 -13.19 10.52 -2.63
C SER A 181 -13.05 11.63 -3.67
N ILE A 182 -12.53 11.34 -4.87
CA ILE A 182 -12.42 12.34 -5.95
C ILE A 182 -13.79 12.70 -6.54
N SER A 183 -14.67 11.71 -6.71
CA SER A 183 -16.04 11.94 -7.24
C SER A 183 -16.85 12.85 -6.33
N ALA A 184 -16.72 12.67 -5.01
CA ALA A 184 -17.39 13.53 -4.04
C ALA A 184 -16.89 14.98 -4.09
N MET A 185 -15.61 15.20 -4.43
CA MET A 185 -15.06 16.54 -4.60
C MET A 185 -15.48 17.21 -5.92
N LEU A 186 -15.69 16.43 -6.98
CA LEU A 186 -15.90 16.91 -8.35
C LEU A 186 -17.19 16.31 -8.95
N PRO A 187 -18.38 16.58 -8.35
CA PRO A 187 -19.62 15.85 -8.68
C PRO A 187 -20.11 16.07 -10.11
N ASN A 188 -19.72 17.18 -10.76
CA ASN A 188 -20.12 17.51 -12.13
C ASN A 188 -19.16 16.95 -13.19
N ALA A 189 -17.97 16.49 -12.78
CA ALA A 189 -16.97 16.02 -13.71
C ALA A 189 -17.36 14.65 -14.27
N ARG A 190 -17.05 14.41 -15.55
CA ARG A 190 -17.10 13.08 -16.14
C ARG A 190 -15.86 12.29 -15.74
N HIS A 191 -16.06 11.08 -15.24
CA HIS A 191 -14.97 10.23 -14.78
C HIS A 191 -14.54 9.31 -15.92
N VAL A 192 -13.27 9.45 -16.34
CA VAL A 192 -12.72 8.72 -17.49
C VAL A 192 -11.59 7.81 -17.03
N GLU A 193 -11.66 6.56 -17.46
CA GLU A 193 -10.64 5.57 -17.18
C GLU A 193 -9.53 5.63 -18.23
N GLY A 194 -8.31 5.93 -17.79
CA GLY A 194 -7.10 5.57 -18.52
C GLY A 194 -6.75 4.11 -18.22
N ASN A 195 -6.19 3.41 -19.20
CA ASN A 195 -5.91 1.97 -19.17
C ASN A 195 -5.31 1.50 -17.82
N ILE A 196 -6.15 0.87 -16.98
CA ILE A 196 -5.90 0.56 -15.55
C ILE A 196 -4.77 -0.49 -15.37
N PHE A 197 -4.40 -1.20 -16.43
CA PHE A 197 -3.40 -2.27 -16.44
C PHE A 197 -2.10 -1.91 -17.18
N GLY A 198 -1.94 -0.65 -17.59
CA GLY A 198 -0.89 -0.25 -18.54
C GLY A 198 0.39 0.38 -17.98
N SER A 199 0.45 0.74 -16.69
CA SER A 199 1.56 1.59 -16.22
C SER A 199 2.69 0.78 -15.57
N ILE A 200 3.81 0.74 -16.27
CA ILE A 200 5.16 0.24 -15.92
C ILE A 200 5.45 -1.21 -16.35
N GLY A 201 4.70 -2.22 -15.93
CA GLY A 201 5.00 -3.62 -16.30
C GLY A 201 4.84 -3.92 -17.81
N SER A 202 3.66 -3.61 -18.35
CA SER A 202 3.34 -3.84 -19.76
C SER A 202 4.05 -2.87 -20.71
N GLY A 203 4.31 -1.64 -20.28
CA GLY A 203 5.05 -0.66 -21.08
C GLY A 203 6.49 -1.08 -21.37
N LEU A 204 7.18 -1.62 -20.35
CA LEU A 204 8.52 -2.19 -20.53
C LEU A 204 8.50 -3.51 -21.30
N ALA A 205 7.47 -4.35 -21.13
CA ALA A 205 7.32 -5.60 -21.87
C ALA A 205 7.03 -5.37 -23.37
N ILE A 206 6.22 -4.35 -23.71
CA ILE A 206 5.92 -3.97 -25.10
C ILE A 206 7.14 -3.30 -25.75
N GLU A 207 7.87 -2.46 -25.02
CA GLU A 207 9.12 -1.85 -25.50
C GLU A 207 10.24 -2.91 -25.65
N ALA A 208 10.32 -3.89 -24.74
CA ALA A 208 11.24 -5.02 -24.83
C ALA A 208 10.88 -5.98 -25.98
N SER A 209 9.59 -6.26 -26.21
CA SER A 209 9.14 -7.04 -27.37
C SER A 209 9.45 -6.33 -28.69
N LYS A 210 9.33 -5.00 -28.76
CA LYS A 210 9.72 -4.21 -29.95
C LYS A 210 11.23 -4.11 -30.16
N ARG A 211 12.06 -4.19 -29.10
CA ARG A 211 13.53 -4.07 -29.21
C ARG A 211 14.27 -5.41 -29.24
N TYR A 212 13.68 -6.50 -28.73
CA TYR A 212 14.35 -7.79 -28.54
C TYR A 212 13.49 -9.01 -28.94
N GLY A 213 12.33 -8.83 -29.58
CA GLY A 213 11.54 -9.95 -30.10
C GLY A 213 12.10 -10.48 -31.42
N CYS A 214 12.62 -11.71 -31.40
CA CYS A 214 12.74 -12.57 -32.58
C CYS A 214 11.37 -13.12 -33.00
#